data_AF-A0AAW5DG35-F1
#
_entry.id   AF-A0AAW5DG35-F1
#
_cell.length_a   1.000
_cell.length_b   1.000
_cell.length_c   1.000
_cell.angle_alpha   90.00
_cell.angle_beta   90.00
_cell.angle_gamma   90.00
#
_symmetry.space_group_name_H-M   'P 1'
#
loop_
_entity.id
_entity.type
_entity.pdbx_description
1 polymer ?
#
loop_
_entity_poly.entity_id
_entity_poly.type
_entity_poly.pdbx_seq_one_letter_code
_entity_poly.pdbx_strand_id
1 'polypeptide(L)'
;MIKLFKSKQVNEASEQNLENLLPSSVLADLKQHIAQNPLREFKGVKSKDPLIIQTDKKARFVRLSLQTQVSFHLDGIEIFNKDGRNIAPNKKTIISSTYNNEEKYDGRGFVNSKMNGGCGFHTKREANPWIIIDLLTIRNLDKIIVYNREGEFYTRALSLKVEVSRDLYSWHQIFDNWSVLKSFRGKTPSDVENAILHAMVLDPGPSQQLLAKWKKEGRYEQALEYQSCVNELLKDSGLALGPHGLMRTFELQSATEKRKVASELGLILKWLNDDFGVPAFISSGTLLGIVRDGQFIAHDDDVDICYISKASSEDEILEERQKLVSFLQSKKCNVKGSGIAHLWCTTPGGQNLDIFTGFVEEEYCSMNPISRREIKKSDVLPVSTLQYDGVELYLPANPERLLEVNYGKGWREPDPLWSFDWGKAKSDFAFLYFK
;
A
#
# COMPACT_ATOMS: atom_id res chain seq x y z
N MET A 1 -2.54 -33.12 17.12
CA MET A 1 -1.08 -33.31 17.19
C MET A 1 -0.49 -32.67 15.93
N ILE A 2 -0.23 -31.36 15.98
CA ILE A 2 0.16 -30.56 14.81
C ILE A 2 1.65 -30.78 14.56
N LYS A 3 2.00 -31.35 13.41
CA LYS A 3 3.39 -31.48 12.97
C LYS A 3 3.87 -30.09 12.55
N LEU A 4 4.78 -29.50 13.33
CA LEU A 4 5.52 -28.31 12.90
C LEU A 4 6.38 -28.69 11.68
N PHE A 5 6.13 -28.05 10.54
CA PHE A 5 6.99 -28.15 9.37
C PHE A 5 8.22 -27.26 9.57
N LYS A 6 9.41 -27.86 9.47
CA LYS A 6 10.68 -27.14 9.47
C LYS A 6 10.77 -26.29 8.19
N SER A 7 11.21 -25.04 8.32
CA SER A 7 11.59 -24.19 7.19
C SER A 7 12.67 -24.89 6.36
N LYS A 8 12.48 -24.93 5.03
CA LYS A 8 13.47 -25.44 4.09
C LYS A 8 14.71 -24.54 4.14
N GLN A 9 15.88 -25.15 4.30
CA GLN A 9 17.17 -24.50 4.04
C GLN A 9 17.20 -24.01 2.58
N VAL A 10 17.68 -22.79 2.40
CA VAL A 10 17.98 -22.20 1.08
C VAL A 10 19.01 -23.11 0.39
N ASN A 11 18.63 -23.66 -0.77
CA ASN A 11 19.40 -24.67 -1.50
C ASN A 11 20.40 -23.97 -2.47
N GLU A 12 21.58 -24.54 -2.71
CA GLU A 12 22.63 -24.04 -3.63
C GLU A 12 22.12 -23.70 -5.05
N ALA A 13 21.02 -24.32 -5.49
CA ALA A 13 20.36 -24.01 -6.76
C ALA A 13 19.80 -22.57 -6.84
N SER A 14 19.40 -21.99 -5.70
CA SER A 14 18.85 -20.62 -5.64
C SER A 14 19.90 -19.53 -5.81
N GLU A 15 21.15 -19.77 -5.37
CA GLU A 15 22.27 -18.84 -5.58
C GLU A 15 22.72 -18.83 -7.06
N GLN A 16 22.73 -20.00 -7.69
CA GLN A 16 23.08 -20.16 -9.11
C GLN A 16 22.07 -19.49 -10.05
N ASN A 17 20.78 -19.55 -9.70
CA ASN A 17 19.74 -18.91 -10.50
C ASN A 17 19.72 -17.38 -10.33
N LEU A 18 20.07 -16.86 -9.15
CA LEU A 18 20.24 -15.41 -8.94
C LEU A 18 21.39 -14.85 -9.78
N GLU A 19 22.53 -15.56 -9.85
CA GLU A 19 23.66 -15.23 -10.72
C GLU A 19 23.25 -15.16 -12.20
N ASN A 20 22.36 -16.06 -12.63
CA ASN A 20 21.82 -16.05 -14.00
C ASN A 20 20.87 -14.87 -14.26
N LEU A 21 20.13 -14.41 -13.24
CA LEU A 21 19.18 -13.30 -13.35
C LEU A 21 19.87 -11.93 -13.27
N LEU A 22 20.83 -11.82 -12.35
CA LEU A 22 21.59 -10.63 -12.06
C LEU A 22 22.94 -11.04 -11.45
N PRO A 23 24.02 -11.05 -12.24
CA PRO A 23 25.35 -11.42 -11.75
C PRO A 23 25.73 -10.58 -10.52
N SER A 24 26.41 -11.18 -9.55
CA SER A 24 26.75 -10.51 -8.28
C SER A 24 27.54 -9.21 -8.49
N SER A 25 28.38 -9.17 -9.54
CA SER A 25 29.10 -7.97 -9.97
C SER A 25 28.18 -6.84 -10.43
N VAL A 26 27.10 -7.16 -11.14
CA VAL A 26 26.08 -6.19 -11.55
C VAL A 26 25.31 -5.66 -10.35
N LEU A 27 24.95 -6.53 -9.40
CA LEU A 27 24.30 -6.10 -8.16
C LEU A 27 25.20 -5.17 -7.33
N ALA A 28 26.49 -5.47 -7.25
CA ALA A 28 27.47 -4.63 -6.56
C ALA A 28 27.58 -3.25 -7.22
N ASP A 29 27.63 -3.18 -8.56
CA ASP A 29 27.65 -1.92 -9.30
C ASP A 29 26.37 -1.10 -9.10
N LEU A 30 25.20 -1.75 -9.08
CA LEU A 30 23.91 -1.11 -8.78
C LEU A 30 23.93 -0.48 -7.38
N LYS A 31 24.36 -1.26 -6.38
CA LYS A 31 24.51 -0.78 -4.99
C LYS A 31 25.46 0.39 -4.89
N GLN A 32 26.61 0.30 -5.55
CA GLN A 32 27.60 1.37 -5.57
C GLN A 32 27.07 2.64 -6.23
N HIS A 33 26.36 2.51 -7.35
CA HIS A 33 25.75 3.62 -8.08
C HIS A 33 24.75 4.40 -7.23
N ILE A 34 23.86 3.68 -6.52
CA ILE A 34 22.90 4.28 -5.58
C ILE A 34 23.63 4.91 -4.38
N ALA A 35 24.63 4.23 -3.81
CA ALA A 35 25.38 4.75 -2.67
C ALA A 35 26.14 6.05 -2.97
N GLN A 36 26.61 6.23 -4.21
CA GLN A 36 27.27 7.47 -4.65
C GLN A 36 26.30 8.63 -4.85
N ASN A 37 25.03 8.35 -5.10
CA ASN A 37 23.98 9.34 -5.36
C ASN A 37 22.70 8.95 -4.61
N PRO A 38 22.72 9.01 -3.27
CA PRO A 38 21.64 8.47 -2.46
C PRO A 38 20.35 9.25 -2.69
N LEU A 39 19.24 8.52 -2.69
CA LEU A 39 17.91 9.11 -2.65
C LEU A 39 17.77 9.97 -1.40
N ARG A 40 17.23 11.19 -1.54
CA ARG A 40 16.79 11.96 -0.38
C ARG A 40 15.38 11.52 0.00
N GLU A 41 15.29 10.60 0.95
CA GLU A 41 14.05 10.40 1.70
C GLU A 41 13.76 11.66 2.53
N PHE A 42 12.56 12.21 2.46
CA PHE A 42 12.17 13.39 3.25
C PHE A 42 10.73 13.27 3.74
N LYS A 43 10.48 13.79 4.94
CA LYS A 43 9.19 13.71 5.63
C LYS A 43 8.64 15.11 5.87
N GLY A 44 7.70 15.22 6.80
CA GLY A 44 6.99 16.45 7.10
C GLY A 44 7.47 17.16 8.35
N VAL A 45 6.60 18.05 8.82
CA VAL A 45 6.81 18.90 9.99
C VAL A 45 6.91 18.10 11.30
N LYS A 46 6.22 16.95 11.43
CA LYS A 46 6.23 16.16 12.68
C LYS A 46 7.54 15.38 12.81
N SER A 47 8.04 14.85 11.71
CA SER A 47 9.33 14.16 11.63
C SER A 47 10.52 15.13 11.67
N LYS A 48 10.29 16.43 11.52
CA LYS A 48 11.33 17.49 11.47
C LYS A 48 12.38 17.25 10.38
N ASP A 49 11.96 16.64 9.28
CA ASP A 49 12.86 16.24 8.18
C ASP A 49 12.35 16.70 6.81
N PRO A 50 12.09 18.01 6.61
CA PRO A 50 11.64 18.51 5.31
C PRO A 50 12.78 18.45 4.27
N LEU A 51 12.41 18.54 3.00
CA LEU A 51 13.37 18.73 1.92
C LEU A 51 13.72 20.22 1.81
N ILE A 52 15.02 20.54 1.85
CA ILE A 52 15.53 21.91 1.66
C ILE A 52 16.32 21.96 0.35
N ILE A 53 15.86 22.78 -0.59
CA ILE A 53 16.49 22.98 -1.90
C ILE A 53 17.09 24.38 -1.93
N GLN A 54 18.41 24.49 -2.02
CA GLN A 54 19.10 25.76 -2.19
C GLN A 54 19.06 26.19 -3.67
N THR A 55 18.93 27.49 -3.93
CA THR A 55 18.92 28.02 -5.29
C THR A 55 19.35 29.49 -5.33
N ASP A 56 19.88 29.92 -6.47
CA ASP A 56 20.21 31.31 -6.78
C ASP A 56 19.38 31.86 -7.95
N LYS A 57 18.42 31.06 -8.44
CA LYS A 57 17.65 31.39 -9.63
C LYS A 57 16.67 32.54 -9.37
N LYS A 58 16.42 33.33 -10.42
CA LYS A 58 15.29 34.26 -10.45
C LYS A 58 14.13 33.63 -11.18
N ALA A 59 12.97 33.56 -10.54
CA ALA A 59 11.79 32.91 -11.09
C ALA A 59 10.49 33.59 -10.64
N ARG A 60 9.45 33.43 -11.46
CA ARG A 60 8.06 33.75 -11.11
C ARG A 60 7.29 32.47 -10.79
N PHE A 61 7.60 31.37 -11.46
CA PHE A 61 6.88 30.10 -11.32
C PHE A 61 7.79 29.06 -10.70
N VAL A 62 7.23 28.31 -9.76
CA VAL A 62 7.87 27.12 -9.16
C VAL A 62 6.98 25.93 -9.46
N ARG A 63 7.50 24.94 -10.19
CA ARG A 63 6.82 23.68 -10.48
C ARG A 63 7.40 22.57 -9.63
N LEU A 64 6.53 21.83 -8.97
CA LEU A 64 6.82 20.55 -8.36
C LEU A 64 6.10 19.49 -9.17
N SER A 65 6.80 18.42 -9.54
CA SER A 65 6.23 17.32 -10.32
C SER A 65 6.78 15.99 -9.85
N LEU A 66 5.98 14.93 -9.98
CA LEU A 66 6.44 13.56 -9.80
C LEU A 66 6.80 12.94 -11.15
N GLN A 67 7.62 11.89 -11.13
CA GLN A 67 8.20 11.27 -12.34
C GLN A 67 7.62 9.87 -12.62
N THR A 68 6.49 9.53 -11.99
CA THR A 68 5.81 8.23 -12.11
C THR A 68 4.30 8.38 -12.00
N GLN A 69 3.55 7.29 -12.20
CA GLN A 69 2.11 7.26 -12.03
C GLN A 69 1.72 7.05 -10.56
N VAL A 70 1.31 8.13 -9.90
CA VAL A 70 0.97 8.13 -8.47
C VAL A 70 0.03 9.29 -8.15
N SER A 71 -0.55 9.32 -6.95
CA SER A 71 -1.20 10.52 -6.43
C SER A 71 -0.17 11.43 -5.77
N PHE A 72 -0.19 12.72 -6.11
CA PHE A 72 0.70 13.71 -5.54
C PHE A 72 0.00 14.51 -4.44
N HIS A 73 0.59 14.49 -3.25
CA HIS A 73 0.14 15.24 -2.09
C HIS A 73 1.37 15.58 -1.25
N LEU A 74 1.38 16.79 -0.69
CA LEU A 74 2.39 17.29 0.25
C LEU A 74 1.68 18.15 1.30
N ASP A 75 2.27 18.33 2.48
CA ASP A 75 1.68 19.10 3.57
C ASP A 75 1.75 20.62 3.30
N GLY A 76 2.96 21.12 3.01
CA GLY A 76 3.18 22.54 2.81
C GLY A 76 4.50 22.89 2.13
N ILE A 77 4.63 24.15 1.74
CA ILE A 77 5.85 24.71 1.16
C ILE A 77 6.18 26.09 1.70
N GLU A 78 7.46 26.35 1.86
CA GLU A 78 7.99 27.69 2.09
C GLU A 78 8.99 28.03 0.99
N ILE A 79 8.90 29.24 0.46
CA ILE A 79 9.79 29.72 -0.60
C ILE A 79 10.42 30.99 -0.08
N PHE A 80 11.73 30.99 0.14
CA PHE A 80 12.45 32.13 0.67
C PHE A 80 13.12 32.92 -0.45
N ASN A 81 13.05 34.25 -0.36
CA ASN A 81 13.87 35.13 -1.19
C ASN A 81 15.23 35.43 -0.52
N LYS A 82 16.12 36.14 -1.22
CA LYS A 82 17.44 36.53 -0.70
C LYS A 82 17.42 37.47 0.52
N ASP A 83 16.26 38.08 0.83
CA ASP A 83 16.07 38.87 2.04
C ASP A 83 15.62 38.02 3.25
N GLY A 84 15.56 36.69 3.10
CA GLY A 84 15.12 35.77 4.14
C GLY A 84 13.60 35.76 4.38
N ARG A 85 12.80 36.33 3.47
CA ARG A 85 11.33 36.38 3.60
C ARG A 85 10.67 35.20 2.89
N ASN A 86 9.75 34.50 3.56
CA ASN A 86 8.88 33.53 2.91
C ASN A 86 7.86 34.25 2.01
N ILE A 87 7.92 33.97 0.71
CA ILE A 87 7.10 34.59 -0.33
C ILE A 87 6.01 33.66 -0.90
N ALA A 88 5.90 32.43 -0.39
CA ALA A 88 4.84 31.48 -0.76
C ALA A 88 3.42 31.89 -0.29
N PRO A 89 3.22 32.52 0.89
CA PRO A 89 1.87 32.83 1.35
C PRO A 89 1.03 33.67 0.37
N ASN A 90 -0.25 33.31 0.28
CA ASN A 90 -1.31 33.89 -0.55
C ASN A 90 -1.00 33.88 -2.07
N LYS A 91 -0.10 33.01 -2.52
CA LYS A 91 0.18 32.82 -3.95
C LYS A 91 -0.82 31.89 -4.61
N LYS A 92 -0.92 32.00 -5.93
CA LYS A 92 -1.85 31.20 -6.73
C LYS A 92 -1.20 29.86 -7.07
N THR A 93 -2.00 28.81 -7.02
CA THR A 93 -1.61 27.45 -7.41
C THR A 93 -2.37 27.03 -8.65
N ILE A 94 -1.72 26.23 -9.49
CA ILE A 94 -2.31 25.50 -10.60
C ILE A 94 -1.87 24.05 -10.44
N ILE A 95 -2.79 23.12 -10.50
CA ILE A 95 -2.56 21.69 -10.26
C ILE A 95 -3.05 20.87 -11.44
N SER A 96 -2.40 19.75 -11.70
CA SER A 96 -2.76 18.83 -12.80
C SER A 96 -4.15 18.23 -12.64
N SER A 97 -4.53 17.88 -11.40
CA SER A 97 -5.86 17.39 -11.06
C SER A 97 -6.14 17.50 -9.55
N THR A 98 -7.39 17.27 -9.16
CA THR A 98 -7.89 17.32 -7.78
C THR A 98 -8.58 16.01 -7.41
N TYR A 99 -8.27 15.45 -6.23
CA TYR A 99 -8.89 14.22 -5.73
C TYR A 99 -10.17 14.51 -4.93
N ASN A 100 -11.33 14.10 -5.44
CA ASN A 100 -12.66 14.11 -4.80
C ASN A 100 -13.24 15.47 -4.37
N ASN A 101 -12.43 16.42 -3.94
CA ASN A 101 -12.87 17.71 -3.40
C ASN A 101 -11.90 18.80 -3.85
N GLU A 102 -12.32 19.61 -4.82
CA GLU A 102 -11.49 20.67 -5.39
C GLU A 102 -11.21 21.78 -4.37
N GLU A 103 -12.22 22.20 -3.61
CA GLU A 103 -12.08 23.28 -2.63
C GLU A 103 -11.04 22.95 -1.55
N LYS A 104 -10.97 21.69 -1.13
CA LYS A 104 -10.03 21.22 -0.11
C LYS A 104 -8.61 21.06 -0.67
N TYR A 105 -8.47 20.62 -1.91
CA TYR A 105 -7.21 20.14 -2.47
C TYR A 105 -6.66 20.97 -3.62
N ASP A 106 -7.14 22.20 -3.82
CA ASP A 106 -6.72 23.13 -4.88
C ASP A 106 -5.30 23.71 -4.73
N GLY A 107 -4.59 23.40 -3.64
CA GLY A 107 -3.25 23.91 -3.36
C GLY A 107 -3.19 25.19 -2.54
N ARG A 108 -4.32 25.82 -2.19
CA ARG A 108 -4.32 26.93 -1.22
C ARG A 108 -3.75 26.50 0.12
N GLY A 109 -4.06 25.27 0.56
CA GLY A 109 -3.45 24.69 1.75
C GLY A 109 -1.93 24.59 1.61
N PHE A 110 -1.43 24.14 0.47
CA PHE A 110 0.00 23.93 0.28
C PHE A 110 0.85 25.20 0.53
N VAL A 111 0.38 26.37 0.09
CA VAL A 111 1.12 27.64 0.22
C VAL A 111 0.75 28.47 1.46
N ASN A 112 -0.30 28.09 2.19
CA ASN A 112 -0.82 28.86 3.35
C ASN A 112 -0.95 28.07 4.66
N SER A 113 -0.89 26.73 4.62
CA SER A 113 -1.30 25.89 5.76
C SER A 113 -0.37 26.03 6.95
N LYS A 114 -0.98 26.01 8.14
CA LYS A 114 -0.30 25.57 9.36
C LYS A 114 -0.07 24.06 9.23
N MET A 115 1.15 23.71 8.81
CA MET A 115 1.59 22.33 8.58
C MET A 115 1.24 21.43 9.76
N ASN A 116 0.63 20.28 9.48
CA ASN A 116 0.17 19.33 10.50
C ASN A 116 0.50 17.86 10.16
N GLY A 117 1.31 17.64 9.12
CA GLY A 117 1.63 16.34 8.55
C GLY A 117 0.54 15.77 7.65
N GLY A 118 -0.44 16.58 7.26
CA GLY A 118 -1.53 16.23 6.38
C GLY A 118 -1.18 16.44 4.91
N CYS A 119 -2.14 16.94 4.14
CA CYS A 119 -1.91 17.33 2.75
C CYS A 119 -2.59 18.67 2.45
N GLY A 120 -1.82 19.64 1.97
CA GLY A 120 -2.29 20.95 1.51
C GLY A 120 -2.82 20.94 0.07
N PHE A 121 -2.56 19.87 -0.68
CA PHE A 121 -3.19 19.54 -1.97
C PHE A 121 -3.17 18.02 -2.17
N HIS A 122 -3.98 17.53 -3.10
CA HIS A 122 -4.03 16.11 -3.46
C HIS A 122 -4.54 15.92 -4.89
N THR A 123 -3.71 15.36 -5.77
CA THR A 123 -4.09 15.03 -7.15
C THR A 123 -4.82 13.70 -7.22
N LYS A 124 -5.53 13.44 -8.31
CA LYS A 124 -5.94 12.08 -8.67
C LYS A 124 -4.69 11.22 -8.89
N ARG A 125 -4.84 9.89 -8.94
CA ARG A 125 -3.76 9.02 -9.41
C ARG A 125 -3.64 9.20 -10.91
N GLU A 126 -2.52 9.75 -11.36
CA GLU A 126 -2.28 10.08 -12.77
C GLU A 126 -0.77 9.97 -13.08
N ALA A 127 -0.41 10.02 -14.36
CA ALA A 127 0.98 10.02 -14.79
C ALA A 127 1.60 11.41 -14.61
N ASN A 128 2.77 11.47 -13.96
CA ASN A 128 3.55 12.70 -13.78
C ASN A 128 2.73 13.90 -13.22
N PRO A 129 2.00 13.72 -12.11
CA PRO A 129 1.21 14.79 -11.50
C PRO A 129 2.09 15.98 -11.09
N TRP A 130 1.53 17.18 -11.10
CA TRP A 130 2.27 18.40 -10.82
C TRP A 130 1.44 19.51 -10.17
N ILE A 131 2.14 20.43 -9.52
CA ILE A 131 1.64 21.71 -9.02
C ILE A 131 2.59 22.83 -9.43
N ILE A 132 2.04 23.96 -9.87
CA ILE A 132 2.75 25.20 -10.17
C ILE A 132 2.29 26.27 -9.19
N ILE A 133 3.25 27.00 -8.61
CA ILE A 133 3.01 28.17 -7.77
C ILE A 133 3.41 29.41 -8.57
N ASP A 134 2.47 30.34 -8.76
CA ASP A 134 2.74 31.65 -9.36
C ASP A 134 3.03 32.68 -8.25
N LEU A 135 4.31 33.09 -8.16
CA LEU A 135 4.80 34.12 -7.25
C LEU A 135 4.34 35.54 -7.63
N LEU A 136 3.59 35.68 -8.72
CA LEU A 136 2.99 36.88 -9.34
C LEU A 136 4.02 37.81 -10.00
N THR A 137 5.22 37.91 -9.44
CA THR A 137 6.35 38.66 -10.00
C THR A 137 7.62 37.81 -9.99
N ILE A 138 8.60 38.17 -10.81
CA ILE A 138 9.92 37.52 -10.77
C ILE A 138 10.62 37.88 -9.46
N ARG A 139 11.07 36.85 -8.73
CA ARG A 139 11.73 36.96 -7.42
C ARG A 139 13.12 36.34 -7.47
N ASN A 140 14.07 36.92 -6.73
CA ASN A 140 15.35 36.28 -6.44
C ASN A 140 15.12 35.21 -5.36
N LEU A 141 15.17 33.93 -5.73
CA LEU A 141 14.97 32.83 -4.79
C LEU A 141 16.27 32.54 -4.03
N ASP A 142 16.13 32.05 -2.81
CA ASP A 142 17.24 31.62 -1.95
C ASP A 142 17.15 30.13 -1.63
N LYS A 143 16.02 29.72 -1.06
CA LYS A 143 15.73 28.31 -0.79
C LYS A 143 14.25 27.99 -0.86
N ILE A 144 13.96 26.73 -1.11
CA ILE A 144 12.61 26.17 -1.07
C ILE A 144 12.61 25.06 -0.04
N ILE A 145 11.66 25.10 0.88
CA ILE A 145 11.46 24.07 1.90
C ILE A 145 10.14 23.36 1.61
N VAL A 146 10.21 22.06 1.36
CA VAL A 146 9.05 21.22 1.03
C VAL A 146 8.78 20.29 2.21
N TYR A 147 7.57 20.37 2.75
CA TYR A 147 7.12 19.54 3.86
C TYR A 147 6.24 18.42 3.30
N ASN A 148 6.71 17.18 3.41
CA ASN A 148 5.98 16.01 2.97
C ASN A 148 4.81 15.69 3.91
N ARG A 149 3.91 14.82 3.47
CA ARG A 149 2.92 14.19 4.34
C ARG A 149 3.61 13.24 5.33
N GLU A 150 3.00 13.05 6.50
CA GLU A 150 3.47 12.08 7.50
C GLU A 150 2.79 10.71 7.35
N GLY A 151 3.39 9.69 7.97
CA GLY A 151 2.91 8.30 7.88
C GLY A 151 3.45 7.59 6.64
N GLU A 152 2.88 6.42 6.32
CA GLU A 152 3.38 5.51 5.29
C GLU A 152 3.39 6.09 3.85
N PHE A 153 2.55 7.07 3.57
CA PHE A 153 2.38 7.61 2.22
C PHE A 153 3.43 8.65 1.80
N TYR A 154 4.39 8.99 2.67
CA TYR A 154 5.46 9.95 2.36
C TYR A 154 6.30 9.50 1.14
N THR A 155 6.44 8.19 0.95
CA THR A 155 7.22 7.57 -0.13
C THR A 155 6.72 7.97 -1.52
N ARG A 156 5.42 8.31 -1.67
CA ARG A 156 4.82 8.72 -2.94
C ARG A 156 5.46 9.99 -3.52
N ALA A 157 6.05 10.83 -2.69
CA ALA A 157 6.71 12.07 -3.13
C ALA A 157 8.20 11.87 -3.46
N LEU A 158 8.77 10.66 -3.34
CA LEU A 158 10.21 10.45 -3.50
C LEU A 158 10.69 10.59 -4.95
N SER A 159 9.79 10.62 -5.93
CA SER A 159 10.11 10.97 -7.33
C SER A 159 10.15 12.47 -7.60
N LEU A 160 10.10 13.31 -6.57
CA LEU A 160 9.97 14.76 -6.70
C LEU A 160 11.08 15.38 -7.56
N LYS A 161 10.63 16.15 -8.55
CA LYS A 161 11.44 17.07 -9.34
C LYS A 161 10.91 18.49 -9.12
N VAL A 162 11.82 19.44 -8.93
CA VAL A 162 11.49 20.86 -8.77
C VAL A 162 12.17 21.69 -9.85
N GLU A 163 11.37 22.48 -10.54
CA GLU A 163 11.79 23.34 -11.64
C GLU A 163 11.26 24.76 -11.43
N VAL A 164 11.98 25.73 -11.95
CA VAL A 164 11.61 27.15 -11.85
C VAL A 164 11.62 27.82 -13.22
N SER A 165 10.72 28.78 -13.40
CA SER A 165 10.57 29.50 -14.67
C SER A 165 10.25 30.98 -14.44
N ARG A 166 10.61 31.81 -15.43
CA ARG A 166 10.20 33.23 -15.47
C ARG A 166 8.94 33.45 -16.30
N ASP A 167 8.62 32.55 -17.22
CA ASP A 167 7.68 32.77 -18.33
C ASP A 167 6.72 31.61 -18.60
N LEU A 168 6.82 30.49 -17.88
CA LEU A 168 6.12 29.20 -18.08
C LEU A 168 6.59 28.37 -19.29
N TYR A 169 7.48 28.88 -20.12
CA TYR A 169 7.99 28.18 -21.30
C TYR A 169 9.38 27.58 -21.03
N SER A 170 10.27 28.39 -20.45
CA SER A 170 11.65 28.02 -20.15
C SER A 170 11.75 27.57 -18.70
N TRP A 171 12.05 26.28 -18.48
CA TRP A 171 12.15 25.68 -17.15
C TRP A 171 13.60 25.33 -16.82
N HIS A 172 14.02 25.66 -15.60
CA HIS A 172 15.32 25.27 -15.05
C HIS A 172 15.10 24.31 -13.88
N GLN A 173 15.62 23.09 -14.00
CA GLN A 173 15.63 22.14 -12.89
C GLN A 173 16.57 22.64 -11.78
N ILE A 174 16.05 22.66 -10.56
CA ILE A 174 16.82 23.00 -9.36
C ILE A 174 16.92 21.83 -8.38
N PHE A 175 16.11 20.78 -8.58
CA PHE A 175 16.18 19.55 -7.80
C PHE A 175 15.56 18.39 -8.58
N ASP A 176 16.13 17.19 -8.43
CA ASP A 176 15.62 15.95 -9.00
C ASP A 176 16.07 14.77 -8.14
N ASN A 177 15.13 14.25 -7.35
CA ASN A 177 15.41 13.19 -6.40
C ASN A 177 15.72 11.84 -7.06
N TRP A 178 15.28 11.65 -8.31
CA TRP A 178 15.54 10.44 -9.10
C TRP A 178 16.60 10.66 -10.17
N SER A 179 17.43 11.69 -10.03
CA SER A 179 18.54 11.94 -10.94
C SER A 179 19.50 10.73 -11.04
N VAL A 180 19.65 9.95 -9.96
CA VAL A 180 20.44 8.71 -9.94
C VAL A 180 19.96 7.69 -10.98
N LEU A 181 18.66 7.62 -11.28
CA LEU A 181 18.12 6.65 -12.26
C LEU A 181 18.54 6.98 -13.71
N LYS A 182 18.96 8.22 -14.00
CA LYS A 182 19.16 8.72 -15.37
C LYS A 182 20.55 8.43 -15.95
N SER A 183 21.46 7.88 -15.16
CA SER A 183 22.89 7.83 -15.50
C SER A 183 23.58 6.48 -15.30
N PHE A 184 22.82 5.42 -14.99
CA PHE A 184 23.42 4.11 -14.74
C PHE A 184 24.23 3.61 -15.94
N ARG A 185 25.55 3.44 -15.75
CA ARG A 185 26.53 2.93 -16.73
C ARG A 185 26.56 3.62 -18.11
N GLY A 186 25.91 4.78 -18.29
CA GLY A 186 25.80 5.47 -19.58
C GLY A 186 25.14 4.63 -20.69
N LYS A 187 24.39 3.57 -20.33
CA LYS A 187 23.68 2.67 -21.24
C LYS A 187 22.27 2.45 -20.70
N THR A 188 21.35 2.03 -21.57
CA THR A 188 20.01 1.63 -21.14
C THR A 188 20.10 0.36 -20.29
N PRO A 189 19.65 0.37 -19.02
CA PRO A 189 19.62 -0.83 -18.19
C PRO A 189 18.67 -1.88 -18.78
N SER A 190 18.91 -3.15 -18.48
CA SER A 190 17.94 -4.22 -18.74
C SER A 190 16.69 -4.06 -17.87
N ASP A 191 15.60 -4.76 -18.21
CA ASP A 191 14.35 -4.75 -17.43
C ASP A 191 14.59 -5.05 -15.93
N VAL A 192 15.47 -6.01 -15.64
CA VAL A 192 15.82 -6.43 -14.26
C VAL A 192 16.65 -5.36 -13.55
N GLU A 193 17.71 -4.85 -14.18
CA GLU A 193 18.53 -3.78 -13.61
C GLU A 193 17.69 -2.53 -13.34
N ASN A 194 16.83 -2.16 -14.28
CA ASN A 194 15.92 -1.03 -14.13
C ASN A 194 14.96 -1.24 -12.95
N ALA A 195 14.38 -2.45 -12.84
CA ALA A 195 13.44 -2.74 -11.77
C ALA A 195 14.10 -2.71 -10.37
N ILE A 196 15.36 -3.16 -10.26
CA ILE A 196 16.15 -3.08 -9.03
C ILE A 196 16.55 -1.65 -8.70
N LEU A 197 17.01 -0.86 -9.67
CA LEU A 197 17.32 0.57 -9.47
C LEU A 197 16.11 1.31 -8.88
N HIS A 198 14.93 1.07 -9.47
CA HIS A 198 13.68 1.66 -9.00
C HIS A 198 13.29 1.17 -7.60
N ALA A 199 13.42 -0.14 -7.32
CA ALA A 199 13.17 -0.67 -5.98
C ALA A 199 14.05 0.00 -4.93
N MET A 200 15.35 0.15 -5.21
CA MET A 200 16.32 0.80 -4.30
C MET A 200 16.05 2.29 -4.07
N VAL A 201 15.26 2.95 -4.92
CA VAL A 201 14.76 4.32 -4.68
C VAL A 201 13.30 4.35 -4.21
N LEU A 202 12.83 3.23 -3.66
CA LEU A 202 11.49 3.03 -3.11
C LEU A 202 10.34 3.22 -4.12
N ASP A 203 10.59 2.86 -5.39
CA ASP A 203 9.57 2.79 -6.43
C ASP A 203 9.24 1.33 -6.80
N PRO A 204 8.08 0.79 -6.36
CA PRO A 204 7.69 -0.58 -6.67
C PRO A 204 7.26 -0.79 -8.13
N GLY A 205 6.97 0.27 -8.88
CA GLY A 205 6.26 0.17 -10.16
C GLY A 205 6.91 -0.78 -11.17
N PRO A 206 8.20 -0.58 -11.52
CA PRO A 206 8.90 -1.49 -12.42
C PRO A 206 9.01 -2.92 -11.92
N SER A 207 9.23 -3.11 -10.61
CA SER A 207 9.26 -4.45 -9.98
C SER A 207 7.93 -5.18 -10.14
N GLN A 208 6.81 -4.49 -9.88
CA GLN A 208 5.46 -5.07 -10.03
C GLN A 208 5.16 -5.44 -11.49
N GLN A 209 5.55 -4.60 -12.44
CA GLN A 209 5.38 -4.87 -13.88
C GLN A 209 6.18 -6.10 -14.32
N LEU A 210 7.43 -6.21 -13.86
CA LEU A 210 8.30 -7.35 -14.17
C LEU A 210 7.76 -8.66 -13.60
N LEU A 211 7.34 -8.64 -12.33
CA LEU A 211 6.70 -9.80 -11.69
C LEU A 211 5.42 -10.22 -12.41
N ALA A 212 4.54 -9.26 -12.76
CA ALA A 212 3.31 -9.55 -13.49
C ALA A 212 3.60 -10.17 -14.88
N LYS A 213 4.61 -9.66 -15.60
CA LYS A 213 5.06 -10.19 -16.89
C LYS A 213 5.54 -11.64 -16.75
N TRP A 214 6.44 -11.92 -15.81
CA TRP A 214 6.99 -13.26 -15.61
C TRP A 214 5.95 -14.28 -15.13
N LYS A 215 5.02 -13.88 -14.25
CA LYS A 215 3.87 -14.72 -13.88
C LYS A 215 3.05 -15.12 -15.11
N LYS A 216 2.75 -14.17 -16.02
CA LYS A 216 2.01 -14.44 -17.25
C LYS A 216 2.78 -15.35 -18.22
N GLU A 217 4.11 -15.26 -18.22
CA GLU A 217 5.01 -16.12 -19.01
C GLU A 217 5.27 -17.50 -18.37
N GLY A 218 4.71 -17.79 -17.19
CA GLY A 218 4.96 -19.04 -16.46
C GLY A 218 6.35 -19.15 -15.82
N ARG A 219 7.07 -18.03 -15.69
CA ARG A 219 8.45 -17.94 -15.19
C ARG A 219 8.48 -17.74 -13.66
N TYR A 220 7.84 -18.65 -12.95
CA TYR A 220 7.60 -18.53 -11.50
C TYR A 220 8.88 -18.53 -10.66
N GLU A 221 9.83 -19.42 -10.95
CA GLU A 221 11.10 -19.50 -10.20
C GLU A 221 11.88 -18.17 -10.26
N GLN A 222 12.00 -17.58 -11.45
CA GLN A 222 12.68 -16.30 -11.64
C GLN A 222 11.97 -15.13 -10.94
N ALA A 223 10.63 -15.14 -10.93
CA ALA A 223 9.86 -14.14 -10.21
C ALA A 223 10.05 -14.24 -8.68
N LEU A 224 10.12 -15.46 -8.14
CA LEU A 224 10.40 -15.67 -6.71
C LEU A 224 11.80 -15.20 -6.33
N GLU A 225 12.81 -15.60 -7.08
CA GLU A 225 14.20 -15.22 -6.85
C GLU A 225 14.40 -13.71 -6.91
N TYR A 226 13.80 -13.05 -7.90
CA TYR A 226 13.80 -11.60 -7.99
C TYR A 226 13.14 -10.93 -6.78
N GLN A 227 11.96 -11.40 -6.39
CA GLN A 227 11.24 -10.83 -5.23
C GLN A 227 12.07 -10.99 -3.95
N SER A 228 12.69 -12.15 -3.74
CA SER A 228 13.60 -12.38 -2.61
C SER A 228 14.80 -11.43 -2.62
N CYS A 229 15.42 -11.22 -3.80
CA CYS A 229 16.52 -10.27 -3.96
C CYS A 229 16.09 -8.85 -3.59
N VAL A 230 14.95 -8.38 -4.12
CA VAL A 230 14.42 -7.04 -3.80
C VAL A 230 14.09 -6.91 -2.32
N ASN A 231 13.49 -7.92 -1.70
CA ASN A 231 13.16 -7.87 -0.27
C ASN A 231 14.41 -7.80 0.61
N GLU A 232 15.48 -8.52 0.28
CA GLU A 232 16.73 -8.41 1.02
C GLU A 232 17.38 -7.02 0.84
N LEU A 233 17.25 -6.41 -0.35
CA LEU A 233 17.72 -5.03 -0.58
C LEU A 233 16.96 -3.98 0.24
N LEU A 234 15.68 -4.22 0.53
CA LEU A 234 14.79 -3.26 1.21
C LEU A 234 14.66 -3.50 2.72
N LYS A 235 15.27 -4.56 3.23
CA LYS A 235 15.17 -4.99 4.63
C LYS A 235 15.51 -3.89 5.63
N ASP A 236 16.59 -3.15 5.38
CA ASP A 236 17.03 -2.05 6.26
C ASP A 236 16.10 -0.83 6.21
N SER A 237 15.34 -0.68 5.12
CA SER A 237 14.27 0.32 5.01
C SER A 237 12.99 -0.09 5.77
N GLY A 238 12.93 -1.31 6.32
CA GLY A 238 11.74 -1.83 6.98
C GLY A 238 10.57 -2.05 6.01
N LEU A 239 10.87 -2.28 4.73
CA LEU A 239 9.90 -2.49 3.66
C LEU A 239 10.19 -3.80 2.92
N ALA A 240 9.15 -4.40 2.36
CA ALA A 240 9.25 -5.50 1.42
C ALA A 240 8.29 -5.28 0.25
N LEU A 241 8.62 -5.84 -0.91
CA LEU A 241 7.77 -5.89 -2.08
C LEU A 241 6.73 -7.02 -1.91
N GLY A 242 5.51 -6.64 -1.57
CA GLY A 242 4.36 -7.53 -1.50
C GLY A 242 3.31 -7.23 -2.58
N PRO A 243 2.12 -7.85 -2.48
CA PRO A 243 1.04 -7.73 -3.47
C PRO A 243 0.60 -6.27 -3.72
N HIS A 244 0.57 -5.45 -2.67
CA HIS A 244 0.17 -4.04 -2.70
C HIS A 244 1.32 -3.04 -2.97
N GLY A 245 2.53 -3.53 -3.30
CA GLY A 245 3.72 -2.71 -3.54
C GLY A 245 4.71 -2.80 -2.38
N LEU A 246 5.39 -1.69 -2.07
CA LEU A 246 6.30 -1.65 -0.91
C LEU A 246 5.48 -1.45 0.36
N MET A 247 5.60 -2.39 1.29
CA MET A 247 4.80 -2.46 2.51
C MET A 247 5.64 -2.91 3.70
N ARG A 248 5.15 -2.63 4.91
CA ARG A 248 5.73 -3.16 6.14
C ARG A 248 5.01 -4.45 6.50
N THR A 249 5.55 -5.57 6.03
CA THR A 249 4.94 -6.89 6.21
C THR A 249 5.02 -7.39 7.65
N PHE A 250 4.25 -8.43 7.99
CA PHE A 250 4.34 -9.08 9.30
C PHE A 250 5.75 -9.60 9.63
N GLU A 251 6.54 -10.01 8.65
CA GLU A 251 7.94 -10.41 8.84
C GLU A 251 8.78 -9.30 9.50
N LEU A 252 8.47 -8.05 9.15
CA LEU A 252 9.15 -6.84 9.63
C LEU A 252 8.54 -6.29 10.94
N GLN A 253 7.55 -6.98 11.50
CA GLN A 253 6.92 -6.64 12.77
C GLN A 253 7.48 -7.45 13.93
N SER A 254 7.68 -6.78 15.06
CA SER A 254 8.04 -7.42 16.32
C SER A 254 6.93 -8.34 16.85
N ALA A 255 7.28 -9.30 17.71
CA ALA A 255 6.29 -10.17 18.34
C ALA A 255 5.21 -9.40 19.13
N THR A 256 5.56 -8.24 19.70
CA THR A 256 4.61 -7.37 20.40
C THR A 256 3.63 -6.70 19.43
N GLU A 257 4.10 -6.29 18.25
CA GLU A 257 3.22 -5.75 17.20
C GLU A 257 2.26 -6.82 16.67
N LYS A 258 2.75 -8.04 16.40
CA LYS A 258 1.90 -9.17 15.99
C LYS A 258 0.84 -9.53 17.03
N ARG A 259 1.19 -9.51 18.32
CA ARG A 259 0.23 -9.71 19.43
C ARG A 259 -0.83 -8.64 19.49
N LYS A 260 -0.46 -7.38 19.22
CA LYS A 260 -1.41 -6.28 19.13
C LYS A 260 -2.38 -6.51 17.97
N VAL A 261 -1.88 -6.90 16.79
CA VAL A 261 -2.72 -7.25 15.63
C VAL A 261 -3.73 -8.33 16.01
N ALA A 262 -3.26 -9.43 16.61
CA ALA A 262 -4.11 -10.54 17.05
C ALA A 262 -5.17 -10.10 18.07
N SER A 263 -4.79 -9.27 19.05
CA SER A 263 -5.69 -8.76 20.09
C SER A 263 -6.80 -7.88 19.52
N GLU A 264 -6.46 -6.96 18.62
CA GLU A 264 -7.44 -6.08 17.95
C GLU A 264 -8.37 -6.89 17.03
N LEU A 265 -7.84 -7.92 16.35
CA LEU A 265 -8.60 -8.85 15.52
C LEU A 265 -9.58 -9.70 16.34
N GLY A 266 -9.14 -10.27 17.47
CA GLY A 266 -10.01 -11.01 18.37
C GLY A 266 -11.12 -10.14 18.97
N LEU A 267 -10.80 -8.89 19.33
CA LEU A 267 -11.75 -7.93 19.87
C LEU A 267 -12.86 -7.59 18.85
N ILE A 268 -12.52 -7.31 17.60
CA ILE A 268 -13.53 -6.99 16.58
C ILE A 268 -14.39 -8.20 16.24
N LEU A 269 -13.80 -9.40 16.13
CA LEU A 269 -14.56 -10.64 15.92
C LEU A 269 -15.53 -10.90 17.06
N LYS A 270 -15.10 -10.68 18.31
CA LYS A 270 -15.98 -10.78 19.48
C LYS A 270 -17.13 -9.80 19.42
N TRP A 271 -16.88 -8.53 19.09
CA TRP A 271 -17.96 -7.54 18.92
C TRP A 271 -18.95 -7.93 17.84
N LEU A 272 -18.49 -8.49 16.71
CA LEU A 272 -19.40 -8.91 15.65
C LEU A 272 -20.23 -10.13 16.04
N ASN A 273 -19.62 -11.15 16.64
CA ASN A 273 -20.30 -12.39 17.03
C ASN A 273 -21.22 -12.22 18.25
N ASP A 274 -20.76 -11.51 19.29
CA ASP A 274 -21.47 -11.46 20.58
C ASP A 274 -22.38 -10.23 20.70
N ASP A 275 -21.87 -9.04 20.34
CA ASP A 275 -22.59 -7.78 20.57
C ASP A 275 -23.52 -7.42 19.40
N PHE A 276 -23.02 -7.52 18.16
CA PHE A 276 -23.82 -7.29 16.94
C PHE A 276 -24.62 -8.54 16.57
N GLY A 277 -24.10 -9.72 16.92
CA GLY A 277 -24.79 -10.99 16.80
C GLY A 277 -24.68 -11.66 15.44
N VAL A 278 -23.73 -11.31 14.57
CA VAL A 278 -23.53 -11.97 13.25
C VAL A 278 -22.33 -12.92 13.30
N PRO A 279 -22.40 -14.10 12.66
CA PRO A 279 -21.23 -14.97 12.55
C PRO A 279 -20.11 -14.25 11.81
N ALA A 280 -18.96 -14.08 12.44
CA ALA A 280 -17.79 -13.45 11.83
C ALA A 280 -16.53 -14.25 12.15
N PHE A 281 -15.61 -14.35 11.18
CA PHE A 281 -14.41 -15.16 11.28
C PHE A 281 -13.26 -14.56 10.45
N ILE A 282 -12.02 -14.95 10.76
CA ILE A 282 -10.84 -14.58 9.96
C ILE A 282 -10.93 -15.20 8.56
N SER A 283 -10.59 -14.44 7.53
CA SER A 283 -10.74 -14.86 6.12
C SER A 283 -9.42 -14.76 5.35
N SER A 284 -9.44 -15.14 4.07
CA SER A 284 -8.38 -14.87 3.09
C SER A 284 -6.95 -15.11 3.62
N GLY A 285 -6.04 -14.14 3.51
CA GLY A 285 -4.63 -14.32 3.86
C GLY A 285 -4.45 -14.60 5.35
N THR A 286 -5.31 -14.00 6.18
CA THR A 286 -5.32 -14.22 7.63
C THR A 286 -5.70 -15.65 7.99
N LEU A 287 -6.77 -16.19 7.39
CA LEU A 287 -7.17 -17.58 7.61
C LEU A 287 -6.10 -18.55 7.09
N LEU A 288 -5.56 -18.28 5.90
CA LEU A 288 -4.54 -19.11 5.28
C LEU A 288 -3.30 -19.23 6.17
N GLY A 289 -2.76 -18.10 6.65
CA GLY A 289 -1.61 -18.10 7.55
C GLY A 289 -1.89 -18.89 8.83
N ILE A 290 -3.00 -18.60 9.50
CA ILE A 290 -3.33 -19.24 10.78
C ILE A 290 -3.54 -20.74 10.63
N VAL A 291 -4.20 -21.21 9.57
CA VAL A 291 -4.51 -22.63 9.37
C VAL A 291 -3.32 -23.41 8.79
N ARG A 292 -2.59 -22.84 7.84
CA ARG A 292 -1.46 -23.52 7.17
C ARG A 292 -0.18 -23.42 7.99
N ASP A 293 0.16 -22.21 8.43
CA ASP A 293 1.47 -21.88 8.99
C ASP A 293 1.43 -21.71 10.51
N GLY A 294 0.23 -21.63 11.10
CA GLY A 294 0.05 -21.37 12.53
C GLY A 294 0.38 -19.94 12.97
N GLN A 295 0.50 -19.01 12.01
CA GLN A 295 0.87 -17.60 12.21
C GLN A 295 0.41 -16.73 11.04
N PHE A 296 0.36 -15.41 11.19
CA PHE A 296 0.10 -14.52 10.05
C PHE A 296 1.13 -14.71 8.92
N ILE A 297 0.69 -14.55 7.67
CA ILE A 297 1.55 -14.71 6.49
C ILE A 297 2.67 -13.66 6.55
N ALA A 298 3.92 -14.11 6.51
CA ALA A 298 5.09 -13.25 6.73
C ALA A 298 5.14 -12.03 5.79
N HIS A 299 4.73 -12.19 4.54
CA HIS A 299 4.80 -11.14 3.51
C HIS A 299 3.51 -10.32 3.34
N ASP A 300 2.54 -10.50 4.23
CA ASP A 300 1.26 -9.78 4.20
C ASP A 300 1.30 -8.53 5.09
N ASP A 301 0.46 -7.54 4.79
CA ASP A 301 0.44 -6.25 5.48
C ASP A 301 -0.90 -5.84 6.13
N ASP A 302 -1.96 -6.58 5.86
CA ASP A 302 -3.29 -6.40 6.46
C ASP A 302 -3.83 -7.70 7.09
N VAL A 303 -5.03 -7.61 7.67
CA VAL A 303 -5.79 -8.78 8.11
C VAL A 303 -7.19 -8.73 7.55
N ASP A 304 -7.79 -9.90 7.33
CA ASP A 304 -9.08 -10.05 6.68
C ASP A 304 -10.06 -10.73 7.62
N ILE A 305 -11.30 -10.26 7.64
CA ILE A 305 -12.43 -10.97 8.24
C ILE A 305 -13.60 -11.04 7.26
N CYS A 306 -14.43 -12.06 7.42
CA CYS A 306 -15.72 -12.16 6.75
C CYS A 306 -16.82 -12.29 7.81
N TYR A 307 -17.94 -11.58 7.63
CA TYR A 307 -19.16 -11.85 8.38
C TYR A 307 -20.24 -12.45 7.47
N ILE A 308 -21.11 -13.28 8.02
CA ILE A 308 -22.26 -13.84 7.32
C ILE A 308 -23.51 -13.08 7.72
N SER A 309 -24.10 -12.38 6.76
CA SER A 309 -25.32 -11.64 6.96
C SER A 309 -26.49 -12.56 7.33
N LYS A 310 -27.37 -12.07 8.22
CA LYS A 310 -28.62 -12.78 8.55
C LYS A 310 -29.71 -12.53 7.52
N ALA A 311 -29.54 -11.51 6.68
CA ALA A 311 -30.46 -11.17 5.62
C ALA A 311 -30.37 -12.15 4.45
N SER A 312 -31.46 -12.24 3.68
CA SER A 312 -31.56 -13.13 2.51
C SER A 312 -31.74 -12.38 1.19
N SER A 313 -32.15 -11.11 1.22
CA SER A 313 -32.24 -10.26 0.03
C SER A 313 -31.05 -9.30 -0.06
N GLU A 314 -30.66 -8.95 -1.29
CA GLU A 314 -29.52 -8.06 -1.54
C GLU A 314 -29.69 -6.69 -0.86
N ASP A 315 -30.89 -6.12 -0.87
CA ASP A 315 -31.18 -4.84 -0.22
C ASP A 315 -31.05 -4.93 1.32
N GLU A 316 -31.60 -5.97 1.94
CA GLU A 316 -31.49 -6.17 3.39
C GLU A 316 -30.04 -6.46 3.82
N ILE A 317 -29.25 -7.15 3.00
CA ILE A 317 -27.81 -7.36 3.23
C ILE A 317 -27.08 -6.01 3.25
N LEU A 318 -27.40 -5.11 2.32
CA LEU A 318 -26.83 -3.75 2.28
C LEU A 318 -27.25 -2.92 3.49
N GLU A 319 -28.50 -3.03 3.92
CA GLU A 319 -28.98 -2.38 5.15
C GLU A 319 -28.26 -2.91 6.40
N GLU A 320 -28.08 -4.23 6.52
CA GLU A 320 -27.34 -4.83 7.63
C GLU A 320 -25.86 -4.40 7.62
N ARG A 321 -25.24 -4.33 6.43
CA ARG A 321 -23.88 -3.79 6.27
C ARG A 321 -23.79 -2.35 6.79
N GLN A 322 -24.78 -1.51 6.49
CA GLN A 322 -24.81 -0.13 7.00
C GLN A 322 -25.01 -0.08 8.52
N LYS A 323 -25.82 -0.98 9.09
CA LYS A 323 -25.97 -1.12 10.55
C LYS A 323 -24.66 -1.58 11.21
N LEU A 324 -23.94 -2.51 10.59
CA LEU A 324 -22.62 -2.97 11.05
C LEU A 324 -21.60 -1.83 11.04
N VAL A 325 -21.58 -1.01 9.98
CA VAL A 325 -20.73 0.19 9.91
C VAL A 325 -21.02 1.13 11.07
N SER A 326 -22.29 1.48 11.30
CA SER A 326 -22.70 2.35 12.41
C SER A 326 -22.32 1.75 13.78
N PHE A 327 -22.48 0.44 13.94
CA PHE A 327 -22.08 -0.28 15.16
C PHE A 327 -20.58 -0.19 15.41
N LEU A 328 -19.74 -0.49 14.42
CA LEU A 328 -18.28 -0.40 14.56
C LEU A 328 -17.81 1.04 14.79
N GLN A 329 -18.44 2.03 14.16
CA GLN A 329 -18.18 3.44 14.43
C GLN A 329 -18.52 3.81 15.88
N SER A 330 -19.59 3.25 16.45
CA SER A 330 -19.92 3.44 17.88
C SER A 330 -18.85 2.85 18.82
N LYS A 331 -18.12 1.82 18.37
CA LYS A 331 -16.95 1.24 19.04
C LYS A 331 -15.65 2.02 18.80
N LYS A 332 -15.71 3.19 18.15
CA LYS A 332 -14.60 4.07 17.76
C LYS A 332 -13.72 3.53 16.63
N CYS A 333 -14.20 2.56 15.86
CA CYS A 333 -13.52 2.17 14.62
C CYS A 333 -13.74 3.25 13.54
N ASN A 334 -12.76 3.45 12.68
CA ASN A 334 -12.92 4.24 11.45
C ASN A 334 -13.24 3.28 10.30
N VAL A 335 -14.49 3.26 9.84
CA VAL A 335 -14.98 2.33 8.81
C VAL A 335 -15.44 3.08 7.56
N LYS A 336 -14.98 2.65 6.38
CA LYS A 336 -15.29 3.25 5.07
C LYS A 336 -15.38 2.17 3.99
N GLY A 337 -16.11 2.42 2.90
CA GLY A 337 -16.06 1.56 1.72
C GLY A 337 -14.71 1.63 1.01
N SER A 338 -14.19 0.50 0.53
CA SER A 338 -12.89 0.40 -0.16
C SER A 338 -12.90 0.88 -1.62
N GLY A 339 -14.07 1.29 -2.13
CA GLY A 339 -14.31 1.55 -3.55
C GLY A 339 -14.61 0.29 -4.38
N ILE A 340 -14.52 -0.90 -3.77
CA ILE A 340 -15.02 -2.17 -4.33
C ILE A 340 -16.13 -2.74 -3.43
N ALA A 341 -16.18 -4.04 -3.13
CA ALA A 341 -17.27 -4.66 -2.37
C ALA A 341 -17.07 -4.69 -0.84
N HIS A 342 -15.84 -4.53 -0.34
CA HIS A 342 -15.50 -4.70 1.08
C HIS A 342 -15.34 -3.37 1.84
N LEU A 343 -15.34 -3.43 3.17
CA LEU A 343 -15.11 -2.26 4.01
C LEU A 343 -13.66 -2.21 4.49
N TRP A 344 -13.05 -1.04 4.40
CA TRP A 344 -11.85 -0.71 5.16
C TRP A 344 -12.24 -0.36 6.59
N CYS A 345 -11.57 -0.98 7.56
CA CYS A 345 -11.75 -0.68 8.97
C CYS A 345 -10.40 -0.45 9.64
N THR A 346 -10.29 0.66 10.39
CA THR A 346 -9.20 0.86 11.34
C THR A 346 -9.77 0.74 12.76
N THR A 347 -9.25 -0.19 13.55
CA THR A 347 -9.66 -0.39 14.94
C THR A 347 -9.24 0.79 15.84
N PRO A 348 -9.78 0.92 17.07
CA PRO A 348 -9.36 1.97 18.00
C PRO A 348 -7.87 1.91 18.35
N GLY A 349 -7.27 0.71 18.36
CA GLY A 349 -5.83 0.52 18.54
C GLY A 349 -4.99 0.86 17.29
N GLY A 350 -5.61 1.21 16.17
CA GLY A 350 -4.95 1.59 14.93
C GLY A 350 -4.61 0.43 14.00
N GLN A 351 -5.19 -0.77 14.20
CA GLN A 351 -5.00 -1.90 13.29
C GLN A 351 -5.92 -1.73 12.07
N ASN A 352 -5.37 -1.84 10.86
CA ASN A 352 -6.17 -1.88 9.64
C ASN A 352 -6.61 -3.31 9.33
N LEU A 353 -7.83 -3.46 8.84
CA LEU A 353 -8.35 -4.73 8.33
C LEU A 353 -9.41 -4.53 7.24
N ASP A 354 -9.57 -5.56 6.43
CA ASP A 354 -10.63 -5.68 5.43
C ASP A 354 -11.79 -6.51 5.98
N ILE A 355 -13.01 -5.96 5.89
CA ILE A 355 -14.24 -6.64 6.30
C ILE A 355 -15.05 -6.99 5.06
N PHE A 356 -15.07 -8.29 4.76
CA PHE A 356 -15.84 -8.87 3.67
C PHE A 356 -17.25 -9.25 4.11
N THR A 357 -18.19 -9.13 3.17
CA THR A 357 -19.58 -9.52 3.36
C THR A 357 -19.84 -10.87 2.71
N GLY A 358 -20.34 -11.81 3.51
CA GLY A 358 -20.98 -13.04 3.06
C GLY A 358 -22.44 -13.11 3.49
N PHE A 359 -23.17 -14.07 2.95
CA PHE A 359 -24.59 -14.29 3.21
C PHE A 359 -24.99 -15.73 2.87
N VAL A 360 -26.10 -16.19 3.43
CA VAL A 360 -26.64 -17.53 3.16
C VAL A 360 -27.54 -17.47 1.92
N GLU A 361 -27.30 -18.35 0.96
CA GLU A 361 -28.17 -18.61 -0.19
C GLU A 361 -28.53 -20.10 -0.20
N GLU A 362 -29.76 -20.42 0.17
CA GLU A 362 -30.24 -21.81 0.26
C GLU A 362 -29.33 -22.65 1.20
N GLU A 363 -28.67 -23.67 0.67
CA GLU A 363 -27.76 -24.57 1.39
C GLU A 363 -26.28 -24.09 1.35
N TYR A 364 -26.02 -22.89 0.80
CA TYR A 364 -24.68 -22.37 0.60
C TYR A 364 -24.43 -21.07 1.36
N CYS A 365 -23.16 -20.78 1.65
CA CYS A 365 -22.68 -19.46 2.03
C CYS A 365 -21.93 -18.86 0.85
N SER A 366 -22.38 -17.70 0.39
CA SER A 366 -21.73 -16.90 -0.63
C SER A 366 -20.92 -15.82 0.07
N MET A 367 -19.61 -15.73 -0.22
CA MET A 367 -18.70 -14.82 0.48
C MET A 367 -17.86 -14.06 -0.54
N ASN A 368 -17.95 -12.73 -0.51
CA ASN A 368 -17.11 -11.89 -1.33
C ASN A 368 -15.65 -11.93 -0.80
N PRO A 369 -14.63 -11.99 -1.66
CA PRO A 369 -14.67 -12.18 -3.11
C PRO A 369 -14.64 -13.66 -3.54
N ILE A 370 -14.51 -14.60 -2.60
CA ILE A 370 -14.18 -16.02 -2.79
C ILE A 370 -15.08 -16.73 -3.82
N SER A 371 -16.38 -16.86 -3.55
CA SER A 371 -17.29 -17.63 -4.40
C SER A 371 -18.75 -17.42 -4.02
N ARG A 372 -19.65 -17.48 -5.00
CA ARG A 372 -21.11 -17.51 -4.80
C ARG A 372 -21.64 -18.93 -5.02
N ARG A 373 -22.40 -19.46 -4.06
CA ARG A 373 -23.03 -20.80 -4.11
C ARG A 373 -22.09 -22.01 -4.33
N GLU A 374 -20.82 -21.93 -3.92
CA GLU A 374 -19.87 -23.06 -4.02
C GLU A 374 -19.52 -23.72 -2.66
N ILE A 375 -19.83 -23.05 -1.55
CA ILE A 375 -19.42 -23.46 -0.20
C ILE A 375 -20.66 -23.75 0.62
N LYS A 376 -20.77 -24.96 1.18
CA LYS A 376 -21.97 -25.34 1.92
C LYS A 376 -22.08 -24.53 3.19
N LYS A 377 -23.30 -24.25 3.63
CA LYS A 377 -23.57 -23.58 4.90
C LYS A 377 -22.89 -24.29 6.06
N SER A 378 -22.87 -25.63 6.06
CA SER A 378 -22.20 -26.46 7.07
C SER A 378 -20.67 -26.35 7.09
N ASP A 379 -20.05 -25.87 6.00
CA ASP A 379 -18.60 -25.61 5.97
C ASP A 379 -18.24 -24.28 6.62
N VAL A 380 -19.22 -23.41 6.87
CA VAL A 380 -19.01 -22.06 7.44
C VAL A 380 -19.62 -21.95 8.83
N LEU A 381 -20.83 -22.46 9.01
CA LEU A 381 -21.65 -22.29 10.21
C LEU A 381 -21.93 -23.63 10.91
N PRO A 382 -21.97 -23.67 12.26
CA PRO A 382 -21.59 -22.57 13.16
C PRO A 382 -20.09 -22.27 13.08
N VAL A 383 -19.71 -21.01 13.31
CA VAL A 383 -18.29 -20.65 13.41
C VAL A 383 -17.65 -21.39 14.59
N SER A 384 -16.36 -21.72 14.45
CA SER A 384 -15.54 -22.35 15.48
C SER A 384 -14.55 -21.34 16.07
N THR A 385 -13.89 -21.68 17.18
CA THR A 385 -12.84 -20.83 17.76
C THR A 385 -11.49 -21.54 17.85
N LEU A 386 -10.42 -20.74 17.82
CA LEU A 386 -9.03 -21.17 17.96
C LEU A 386 -8.30 -20.20 18.89
N GLN A 387 -7.48 -20.73 19.80
CA GLN A 387 -6.57 -19.92 20.62
C GLN A 387 -5.30 -19.63 19.85
N TYR A 388 -4.99 -18.34 19.66
CA TYR A 388 -3.79 -17.86 18.98
C TYR A 388 -3.13 -16.77 19.82
N ASP A 389 -1.92 -17.04 20.33
CA ASP A 389 -1.14 -16.12 21.17
C ASP A 389 -1.92 -15.50 22.34
N GLY A 390 -2.74 -16.33 23.00
CA GLY A 390 -3.58 -15.92 24.14
C GLY A 390 -4.85 -15.16 23.75
N VAL A 391 -5.16 -15.04 22.46
CA VAL A 391 -6.37 -14.41 21.93
C VAL A 391 -7.25 -15.47 21.28
N GLU A 392 -8.55 -15.38 21.50
CA GLU A 392 -9.54 -16.20 20.81
C GLU A 392 -9.83 -15.61 19.42
N LEU A 393 -9.59 -16.39 18.37
CA LEU A 393 -9.96 -16.09 16.99
C LEU A 393 -11.11 -16.99 16.55
N TYR A 394 -11.95 -16.48 15.64
CA TYR A 394 -13.09 -17.17 15.09
C TYR A 394 -12.76 -17.66 13.68
N LEU A 395 -13.14 -18.90 13.37
CA LEU A 395 -12.90 -19.59 12.10
C LEU A 395 -14.23 -20.11 11.53
N PRO A 396 -14.34 -20.33 10.21
CA PRO A 396 -15.46 -21.09 9.66
C PRO A 396 -15.45 -22.53 10.22
N ALA A 397 -16.58 -23.23 10.13
CA ALA A 397 -16.70 -24.63 10.60
C ALA A 397 -15.68 -25.58 9.95
N ASN A 398 -15.38 -25.36 8.66
CA ASN A 398 -14.42 -26.12 7.87
C ASN A 398 -13.47 -25.17 7.12
N PRO A 399 -12.39 -24.70 7.79
CA PRO A 399 -11.44 -23.77 7.20
C PRO A 399 -10.77 -24.28 5.93
N GLU A 400 -10.46 -25.57 5.88
CA GLU A 400 -9.74 -26.16 4.74
C GLU A 400 -10.58 -26.11 3.46
N ARG A 401 -11.89 -26.34 3.56
CA ARG A 401 -12.79 -26.21 2.41
C ARG A 401 -12.82 -24.78 1.88
N LEU A 402 -12.87 -23.79 2.77
CA LEU A 402 -12.84 -22.38 2.40
C LEU A 402 -11.54 -22.01 1.68
N LEU A 403 -10.40 -22.46 2.23
CA LEU A 403 -9.07 -22.23 1.65
C LEU A 403 -8.88 -22.92 0.30
N GLU A 404 -9.40 -24.14 0.13
CA GLU A 404 -9.35 -24.84 -1.16
C GLU A 404 -10.15 -24.11 -2.25
N VAL A 405 -11.31 -23.51 -1.93
CA VAL A 405 -12.04 -22.68 -2.92
C VAL A 405 -11.28 -21.42 -3.24
N ASN A 406 -10.74 -20.74 -2.23
CA ASN A 406 -10.10 -19.44 -2.42
C ASN A 406 -8.75 -19.56 -3.15
N TYR A 407 -7.91 -20.51 -2.75
CA TYR A 407 -6.52 -20.64 -3.21
C TYR A 407 -6.29 -21.85 -4.13
N GLY A 408 -7.29 -22.71 -4.32
CA GLY A 408 -7.19 -23.95 -5.10
C GLY A 408 -6.66 -25.13 -4.31
N LYS A 409 -6.60 -26.31 -4.96
CA LYS A 409 -6.18 -27.59 -4.34
C LYS A 409 -4.76 -27.58 -3.76
N GLY A 410 -3.90 -26.68 -4.26
CA GLY A 410 -2.52 -26.53 -3.83
C GLY A 410 -2.33 -25.63 -2.61
N TRP A 411 -3.38 -25.10 -1.97
CA TRP A 411 -3.30 -24.06 -0.93
C TRP A 411 -2.36 -24.36 0.25
N ARG A 412 -2.10 -25.64 0.52
CA ARG A 412 -1.17 -26.09 1.56
C ARG A 412 0.29 -25.82 1.25
N GLU A 413 0.63 -25.65 -0.02
CA GLU A 413 1.96 -25.25 -0.46
C GLU A 413 1.97 -23.74 -0.67
N PRO A 414 2.90 -22.98 -0.07
CA PRO A 414 3.02 -21.56 -0.32
C PRO A 414 3.23 -21.26 -1.80
N ASP A 415 2.38 -20.39 -2.35
CA ASP A 415 2.55 -19.78 -3.67
C ASP A 415 2.69 -18.26 -3.49
N PRO A 416 3.92 -17.73 -3.34
CA PRO A 416 4.15 -16.28 -3.20
C PRO A 416 3.75 -15.48 -4.44
N LEU A 417 3.47 -16.15 -5.56
CA LEU A 417 3.08 -15.54 -6.82
C LEU A 417 1.57 -15.64 -7.08
N TRP A 418 0.81 -16.21 -6.16
CA TRP A 418 -0.65 -16.29 -6.26
C TRP A 418 -1.29 -14.92 -6.51
N SER A 419 -2.36 -14.91 -7.30
CA SER A 419 -3.14 -13.71 -7.59
C SER A 419 -4.63 -14.06 -7.68
N PHE A 420 -5.46 -13.22 -7.07
CA PHE A 420 -6.91 -13.40 -7.09
C PHE A 420 -7.56 -12.92 -8.40
N ASP A 421 -8.55 -13.65 -8.91
CA ASP A 421 -9.36 -13.24 -10.07
C ASP A 421 -10.50 -12.30 -9.64
N TRP A 422 -10.18 -11.01 -9.60
CA TRP A 422 -11.14 -9.95 -9.28
C TRP A 422 -12.27 -9.80 -10.33
N GLY A 423 -12.07 -10.27 -11.56
CA GLY A 423 -13.06 -10.19 -12.63
C GLY A 423 -14.28 -11.04 -12.35
N LYS A 424 -14.06 -12.31 -11.97
CA LYS A 424 -15.13 -13.23 -11.55
C LYS A 424 -15.89 -12.68 -10.35
N ALA A 425 -15.17 -12.26 -9.31
CA ALA A 425 -15.79 -11.75 -8.07
C ALA A 425 -16.65 -10.50 -8.31
N LYS A 426 -16.27 -9.61 -9.23
CA LYS A 426 -17.08 -8.44 -9.58
C LYS A 426 -18.42 -8.83 -10.19
N SER A 427 -18.43 -9.85 -11.04
CA SER A 427 -19.65 -10.37 -11.66
C SER A 427 -20.61 -10.95 -10.61
N ASP A 428 -20.10 -11.77 -9.70
CA ASP A 428 -20.92 -12.52 -8.74
C ASP A 428 -21.52 -11.64 -7.62
N PHE A 429 -20.85 -10.54 -7.28
CA PHE A 429 -21.15 -9.70 -6.12
C PHE A 429 -21.40 -8.23 -6.46
N ALA A 430 -21.85 -7.93 -7.67
CA ALA A 430 -22.01 -6.56 -8.17
C ALA A 430 -22.82 -5.64 -7.23
N PHE A 431 -23.85 -6.15 -6.56
CA PHE A 431 -24.69 -5.38 -5.63
C PHE A 431 -23.94 -4.88 -4.39
N LEU A 432 -22.84 -5.52 -3.99
CA LEU A 432 -22.03 -5.10 -2.84
C LEU A 432 -21.09 -3.93 -3.18
N TYR A 433 -20.81 -3.67 -4.46
CA TYR A 433 -19.86 -2.62 -4.85
C TYR A 433 -20.37 -1.22 -4.49
N PHE A 434 -19.51 -0.39 -3.91
CA PHE A 434 -19.85 1.03 -3.66
C PHE A 434 -20.03 1.78 -4.98
N LYS A 435 -21.07 2.62 -5.02
CA LYS A 435 -21.42 3.45 -6.18
C LYS A 435 -20.69 4.78 -6.18
#